data_AF-A0A6G4VN99-F1
#
_entry.id   AF-A0A6G4VN99-F1
#
_cell.length_a   1.000
_cell.length_b   1.000
_cell.length_c   1.000
_cell.angle_alpha   90.00
_cell.angle_beta   90.00
_cell.angle_gamma   90.00
#
_symmetry.space_group_name_H-M   'P 1'
#
loop_
_entity.id
_entity.type
_entity.pdbx_description
1 polymer ?
#
loop_
_entity_poly.entity_id
_entity_poly.type
_entity_poly.pdbx_seq_one_letter_code
_entity_poly.pdbx_strand_id
1 'polypeptide(L)'
;PWPATDDRTRRAGVSSFGISGTNAHVILAEAPAETPSEAPTEPSADDTPQEPLDGTALPWMVSARSADALAQAAGRLAEYVRARPELSPADVAYSLAAGRSAFESRAVVPGTEGRDGLLAGLDALASREIDGENGVVPSRAVFVFPGQGSQWVGMAAGLLDSSPEFARVIDECETALAPFVDW
;
A
#
# COMPACT_ATOMS: atom_id res chain seq x y z
N PRO A 1 -7.85 29.45 18.27
CA PRO A 1 -7.61 29.23 16.81
C PRO A 1 -6.52 30.19 16.30
N TRP A 2 -5.59 29.69 15.47
CA TRP A 2 -4.65 30.53 14.70
C TRP A 2 -5.14 30.57 13.25
N PRO A 3 -5.93 31.59 12.86
CA PRO A 3 -6.52 31.64 11.53
C PRO A 3 -5.43 31.71 10.46
N ALA A 4 -5.61 30.93 9.39
CA ALA A 4 -4.82 31.10 8.18
C ALA A 4 -5.26 32.40 7.49
N THR A 5 -4.30 33.12 6.94
CA THR A 5 -4.54 34.30 6.10
C THR A 5 -3.71 34.07 4.85
N ASP A 6 -4.36 34.08 3.68
CA ASP A 6 -3.80 33.61 2.41
C ASP A 6 -2.46 34.28 2.05
N ASP A 7 -2.23 35.51 2.52
CA ASP A 7 -1.03 36.31 2.22
C ASP A 7 0.03 36.32 3.34
N ARG A 8 -0.12 35.52 4.41
CA ARG A 8 0.77 35.57 5.58
C ARG A 8 1.16 34.18 6.05
N THR A 9 2.39 33.78 5.69
CA THR A 9 3.02 32.57 6.24
C THR A 9 3.05 32.64 7.76
N ARG A 10 2.41 31.68 8.43
CA ARG A 10 2.45 31.56 9.89
C ARG A 10 3.87 31.30 10.35
N ARG A 11 4.34 32.09 11.32
CA ARG A 11 5.68 31.97 11.92
C ARG A 11 5.60 31.96 13.44
N ALA A 12 6.39 31.11 14.06
CA ALA A 12 6.48 30.97 15.51
C ALA A 12 7.95 30.99 15.97
N GLY A 13 8.22 31.58 17.13
CA GLY A 13 9.53 31.54 17.77
C GLY A 13 9.56 30.50 18.89
N VAL A 14 10.64 29.73 18.98
CA VAL A 14 10.93 28.82 20.09
C VAL A 14 12.23 29.27 20.75
N SER A 15 12.17 29.64 22.03
CA SER A 15 13.33 30.05 22.82
C SER A 15 13.65 29.00 23.89
N SER A 16 14.93 28.77 24.15
CA SER A 16 15.42 27.96 25.27
C SER A 16 16.58 28.68 25.96
N PHE A 17 16.51 28.79 27.28
CA PHE A 17 17.47 29.50 28.12
C PHE A 17 17.99 28.53 29.19
N GLY A 18 19.22 28.04 29.01
CA GLY A 18 19.82 27.07 29.93
C GLY A 18 20.37 27.73 31.19
N ILE A 19 20.34 27.00 32.30
CA ILE A 19 20.88 27.48 33.60
C ILE A 19 22.40 27.75 33.57
N SER A 20 23.12 27.16 32.60
CA SER A 20 24.53 27.45 32.32
C SER A 20 24.77 28.80 31.61
N GLY A 21 23.70 29.48 31.19
CA GLY A 21 23.76 30.73 30.41
C GLY A 21 23.77 30.53 28.89
N THR A 22 23.65 29.30 28.39
CA THR A 22 23.52 29.05 26.94
C THR A 22 22.08 29.27 26.49
N ASN A 23 21.91 30.11 25.47
CA ASN A 23 20.59 30.47 24.94
C ASN A 23 20.49 30.04 23.47
N ALA A 24 19.32 29.53 23.08
CA ALA A 24 18.99 29.20 21.71
C ALA A 24 17.62 29.79 21.34
N HIS A 25 17.50 30.30 20.11
CA HIS A 25 16.24 30.80 19.56
C HIS A 25 16.08 30.32 18.13
N VAL A 26 14.92 29.74 17.81
CA VAL A 26 14.60 29.22 16.47
C VAL A 26 13.29 29.87 16.00
N ILE A 27 13.28 30.30 14.75
CA ILE A 27 12.06 30.75 14.07
C ILE A 27 11.59 29.62 13.15
N LEU A 28 10.36 29.17 13.37
CA LEU A 28 9.65 28.21 12.53
C LEU A 28 8.71 28.97 11.60
N ALA A 29 8.55 28.47 10.38
CA ALA A 29 7.50 28.88 9.45
C ALA A 29 6.66 27.66 9.10
N GLU A 30 5.38 27.86 8.77
CA GLU A 30 4.57 26.77 8.22
C GLU A 30 5.16 26.24 6.92
N ALA A 31 4.93 24.96 6.64
CA ALA A 31 5.35 24.35 5.39
C ALA A 31 4.71 25.09 4.20
N PRO A 32 5.39 25.18 3.05
CA PRO A 32 4.79 25.69 1.83
C PRO A 32 3.47 24.95 1.54
N ALA A 33 2.48 25.66 1.01
CA ALA A 33 1.29 24.98 0.51
C ALA A 33 1.74 23.98 -0.56
N GLU A 34 1.40 22.71 -0.38
CA GLU A 34 1.52 21.74 -1.46
C GLU A 34 0.51 22.18 -2.51
N THR A 35 1.00 22.67 -3.65
CA THR A 35 0.16 22.76 -4.84
C THR A 35 -0.35 21.34 -5.07
N PRO A 36 -1.67 21.10 -5.11
CA PRO A 36 -2.15 19.82 -5.60
C PRO A 36 -1.41 19.57 -6.90
N SER A 37 -0.70 18.45 -7.02
CA SER A 37 -0.15 18.05 -8.30
C SER A 37 -1.31 18.17 -9.27
N GLU A 38 -1.22 19.08 -10.25
CA GLU A 38 -2.17 19.07 -11.35
C GLU A 38 -2.16 17.62 -11.84
N ALA A 39 -3.29 16.94 -11.69
CA ALA A 39 -3.53 15.76 -12.50
C ALA A 39 -3.20 16.18 -13.93
N PRO A 40 -2.37 15.42 -14.68
CA PRO A 40 -1.90 15.82 -16.00
C PRO A 40 -3.07 16.36 -16.82
N THR A 41 -3.04 17.67 -17.10
CA THR A 41 -4.11 18.38 -17.83
C THR A 41 -4.00 18.16 -19.35
N GLU A 42 -3.09 17.29 -19.78
CA GLU A 42 -3.08 16.78 -21.15
C GLU A 42 -3.09 15.25 -21.08
N PRO A 43 -4.08 14.58 -21.71
CA PRO A 43 -4.00 13.14 -21.89
C PRO A 43 -2.80 12.89 -22.81
N SER A 44 -1.69 12.47 -22.24
CA SER A 44 -0.71 11.72 -23.01
C SER A 44 -1.44 10.50 -23.57
N ALA A 45 -1.14 10.08 -24.81
CA ALA A 45 -1.79 8.91 -25.41
C ALA A 45 -1.55 7.59 -24.64
N ASP A 46 -0.72 7.63 -23.59
CA ASP A 46 -0.47 6.56 -22.62
C ASP A 46 -1.09 6.80 -21.22
N ASP A 47 -1.66 7.98 -20.94
CA ASP A 47 -2.44 8.24 -19.72
C ASP A 47 -3.88 7.78 -19.95
N THR A 48 -4.04 6.45 -19.93
CA THR A 48 -5.35 5.88 -19.62
C THR A 48 -5.72 6.40 -18.23
N PRO A 49 -6.91 6.99 -18.02
CA PRO A 49 -7.40 7.26 -16.69
C PRO A 49 -7.15 5.99 -15.88
N GLN A 50 -6.41 6.06 -14.78
CA GLN A 50 -6.38 4.94 -13.84
C GLN A 50 -7.84 4.78 -13.42
N GLU A 51 -8.52 3.82 -14.07
CA GLU A 51 -9.80 3.35 -13.60
C GLU A 51 -9.61 3.07 -12.11
N PRO A 52 -10.63 3.33 -11.27
CA PRO A 52 -10.60 2.80 -9.93
C PRO A 52 -10.13 1.36 -10.03
N LEU A 53 -9.16 0.97 -9.20
CA LEU A 53 -8.55 -0.36 -9.15
C LEU A 53 -9.61 -1.39 -8.74
N ASP A 54 -10.68 -1.48 -9.53
CA ASP A 54 -11.87 -2.26 -9.34
C ASP A 54 -11.47 -3.69 -9.65
N GLY A 55 -10.97 -4.37 -8.61
CA GLY A 55 -10.51 -5.75 -8.68
C GLY A 55 -9.02 -5.97 -8.42
N THR A 56 -8.19 -4.92 -8.35
CA THR A 56 -6.80 -5.09 -7.89
C THR A 56 -6.78 -5.20 -6.37
N ALA A 57 -6.31 -6.35 -5.87
CA ALA A 57 -6.07 -6.52 -4.44
C ALA A 57 -5.13 -5.41 -3.93
N LEU A 58 -5.55 -4.69 -2.88
CA LEU A 58 -4.77 -3.65 -2.21
C LEU A 58 -4.24 -4.19 -0.87
N PRO A 59 -3.13 -4.94 -0.87
CA PRO A 59 -2.66 -5.61 0.32
C PRO A 59 -2.21 -4.61 1.39
N TRP A 60 -2.77 -4.74 2.60
CA TRP A 60 -2.27 -4.03 3.77
C TRP A 60 -1.25 -4.89 4.50
N MET A 61 0.00 -4.45 4.43
CA MET A 61 1.12 -5.11 5.11
C MET A 61 1.29 -4.53 6.52
N VAL A 62 1.30 -5.40 7.52
CA VAL A 62 1.59 -5.02 8.92
C VAL A 62 2.79 -5.81 9.38
N SER A 63 3.74 -5.14 10.04
CA SER A 63 4.89 -5.83 10.65
C SER A 63 5.26 -5.25 12.01
N ALA A 64 5.81 -6.09 12.88
CA ALA A 64 6.33 -5.71 14.18
C ALA A 64 7.47 -6.65 14.63
N ARG A 65 8.10 -6.32 15.75
CA ARG A 65 9.22 -7.11 16.31
C ARG A 65 8.77 -8.37 17.08
N SER A 66 7.47 -8.51 17.32
CA SER A 66 6.90 -9.68 17.98
C SER A 66 5.45 -9.87 17.54
N ALA A 67 4.92 -11.09 17.71
CA ALA A 67 3.53 -11.41 17.42
C ALA A 67 2.55 -10.54 18.25
N ASP A 68 2.86 -10.27 19.53
CA ASP A 68 2.04 -9.41 20.37
C ASP A 68 2.03 -7.96 19.86
N ALA A 69 3.20 -7.45 19.45
CA ALA A 69 3.30 -6.11 18.89
C ALA A 69 2.62 -6.01 17.51
N LEU A 70 2.58 -7.11 16.75
CA LEU A 70 1.87 -7.19 15.47
C LEU A 70 0.36 -7.09 15.68
N ALA A 71 -0.20 -7.86 16.62
CA ALA A 71 -1.62 -7.80 16.96
C ALA A 71 -2.03 -6.39 17.44
N GLN A 72 -1.20 -5.77 18.29
CA GLN A 72 -1.45 -4.38 18.73
C GLN A 72 -1.34 -3.37 17.58
N ALA A 73 -0.41 -3.57 16.64
CA ALA A 73 -0.28 -2.71 15.47
C ALA A 73 -1.50 -2.82 14.54
N ALA A 74 -2.00 -4.03 14.33
CA ALA A 74 -3.22 -4.28 13.56
C ALA A 74 -4.43 -3.59 14.20
N GLY A 75 -4.62 -3.73 15.52
CA GLY A 75 -5.70 -3.08 16.26
C GLY A 75 -5.65 -1.55 16.16
N ARG A 76 -4.46 -0.95 16.38
CA ARG A 76 -4.28 0.51 16.22
C ARG A 76 -4.55 0.99 14.79
N LEU A 77 -4.16 0.21 13.78
CA LEU A 77 -4.43 0.56 12.39
C LEU A 77 -5.93 0.50 12.09
N ALA A 78 -6.62 -0.53 12.56
CA ALA A 78 -8.06 -0.67 12.39
C ALA A 78 -8.83 0.50 13.05
N GLU A 79 -8.48 0.85 14.29
CA GLU A 79 -9.04 2.02 14.98
C GLU A 79 -8.76 3.32 14.23
N TYR A 80 -7.52 3.51 13.76
CA TYR A 80 -7.11 4.71 13.03
C TYR A 80 -7.91 4.91 11.73
N VAL A 81 -8.11 3.85 10.96
CA VAL A 81 -8.87 3.89 9.71
C VAL A 81 -10.36 4.05 9.96
N ARG A 82 -10.93 3.36 10.96
CA ARG A 82 -12.35 3.54 11.34
C ARG A 82 -12.68 4.98 11.72
N ALA A 83 -11.76 5.63 12.43
CA ALA A 83 -11.92 7.03 12.82
C ALA A 83 -11.81 8.02 11.64
N ARG A 84 -11.38 7.55 10.46
CA ARG A 84 -11.09 8.38 9.27
C ARG A 84 -11.63 7.72 7.99
N PRO A 85 -12.96 7.68 7.82
CA PRO A 85 -13.58 7.06 6.65
C PRO A 85 -13.20 7.75 5.32
N GLU A 86 -12.63 8.95 5.35
CA GLU A 86 -12.11 9.68 4.19
C GLU A 86 -10.80 9.10 3.62
N LEU A 87 -10.06 8.26 4.36
CA LEU A 87 -8.76 7.75 3.90
C LEU A 87 -8.91 6.75 2.76
N SER A 88 -8.29 7.00 1.61
CA SER A 88 -8.23 6.00 0.53
C SER A 88 -7.55 4.70 1.02
N PRO A 89 -8.16 3.51 0.81
CA PRO A 89 -7.50 2.25 1.10
C PRO A 89 -6.18 2.06 0.35
N ALA A 90 -6.06 2.65 -0.84
CA ALA A 90 -4.84 2.62 -1.65
C ALA A 90 -3.72 3.45 -1.01
N ASP A 91 -4.03 4.64 -0.51
CA ASP A 91 -3.04 5.50 0.18
C ASP A 91 -2.54 4.87 1.47
N VAL A 92 -3.43 4.16 2.19
CA VAL A 92 -3.06 3.37 3.36
C VAL A 92 -2.13 2.23 2.95
N ALA A 93 -2.46 1.48 1.90
CA ALA A 93 -1.62 0.39 1.38
C ALA A 93 -0.22 0.91 0.98
N TYR A 94 -0.16 2.01 0.23
CA TYR A 94 1.08 2.66 -0.17
C TYR A 94 1.91 3.11 1.05
N SER A 95 1.27 3.77 2.02
CA SER A 95 1.94 4.23 3.24
C SER A 95 2.53 3.08 4.06
N LEU A 96 1.84 1.94 4.12
CA LEU A 96 2.32 0.73 4.78
C LEU A 96 3.48 0.08 4.03
N ALA A 97 3.46 0.11 2.69
CA ALA A 97 4.48 -0.51 1.85
C ALA A 97 5.77 0.30 1.75
N ALA A 98 5.65 1.60 1.49
CA ALA A 98 6.78 2.48 1.17
C ALA A 98 7.26 3.30 2.37
N GLY A 99 6.37 3.59 3.33
CA GLY A 99 6.62 4.54 4.41
C GLY A 99 6.91 3.90 5.77
N ARG A 100 7.00 2.57 5.87
CA ARG A 100 7.21 1.86 7.14
C ARG A 100 8.39 0.89 7.07
N SER A 101 9.11 0.76 8.19
CA SER A 101 10.12 -0.28 8.32
C SER A 101 9.47 -1.66 8.35
N ALA A 102 10.10 -2.64 7.71
CA ALA A 102 9.69 -4.04 7.77
C ALA A 102 10.38 -4.76 8.94
N PHE A 103 9.59 -5.44 9.76
CA PHE A 103 10.07 -6.26 10.89
C PHE A 103 9.77 -7.76 10.69
N GLU A 104 10.22 -8.60 11.60
CA GLU A 104 10.25 -10.07 11.51
C GLU A 104 8.91 -10.78 11.70
N SER A 105 7.98 -10.20 12.48
CA SER A 105 6.59 -10.68 12.58
C SER A 105 5.77 -9.92 11.55
N ARG A 106 5.22 -10.61 10.56
CA ARG A 106 4.55 -10.00 9.40
C ARG A 106 3.18 -10.62 9.15
N ALA A 107 2.26 -9.80 8.67
CA ALA A 107 0.99 -10.24 8.12
C ALA A 107 0.60 -9.37 6.92
N VAL A 108 -0.18 -9.96 6.01
CA VAL A 108 -0.74 -9.26 4.85
C VAL A 108 -2.24 -9.50 4.84
N VAL A 109 -3.02 -8.42 4.81
CA VAL A 109 -4.47 -8.48 4.57
C VAL A 109 -4.70 -8.17 3.08
N PRO A 110 -5.18 -9.12 2.26
CA PRO A 110 -5.14 -9.00 0.79
C PRO A 110 -5.94 -7.85 0.19
N GLY A 111 -7.04 -7.41 0.83
CA GLY A 111 -7.87 -6.32 0.34
C GLY A 111 -8.77 -6.65 -0.85
N THR A 112 -9.08 -7.92 -1.07
CA THR A 112 -9.96 -8.39 -2.17
C THR A 112 -11.43 -8.05 -1.96
N GLU A 113 -11.86 -7.82 -0.72
CA GLU A 113 -13.25 -7.50 -0.35
C GLU A 113 -13.42 -6.01 0.01
N GLY A 114 -12.54 -5.17 -0.52
CA GLY A 114 -12.53 -3.74 -0.24
C GLY A 114 -12.23 -3.42 1.23
N ARG A 115 -12.66 -2.23 1.68
CA ARG A 115 -12.35 -1.71 3.03
C ARG A 115 -12.87 -2.60 4.16
N ASP A 116 -14.07 -3.16 4.02
CA ASP A 116 -14.67 -3.94 5.10
C ASP A 116 -13.89 -5.25 5.33
N GLY A 117 -13.47 -5.93 4.26
CA GLY A 117 -12.58 -7.08 4.36
C GLY A 117 -11.20 -6.73 4.92
N LEU A 118 -10.66 -5.55 4.58
CA LEU A 118 -9.41 -5.05 5.17
C LEU A 118 -9.55 -4.86 6.69
N LEU A 119 -10.63 -4.24 7.15
CA LEU A 119 -10.90 -4.03 8.57
C LEU A 119 -11.13 -5.36 9.30
N ALA A 120 -11.88 -6.29 8.69
CA ALA A 120 -12.10 -7.62 9.26
C ALA A 120 -10.80 -8.41 9.41
N GLY A 121 -9.92 -8.37 8.40
CA GLY A 121 -8.60 -9.00 8.48
C GLY A 121 -7.69 -8.38 9.55
N LEU A 122 -7.74 -7.05 9.72
CA LEU A 122 -7.01 -6.40 10.81
C LEU A 122 -7.56 -6.77 12.19
N ASP A 123 -8.89 -6.89 12.34
CA ASP A 123 -9.49 -7.33 13.60
C ASP A 123 -9.09 -8.76 13.92
N ALA A 124 -9.12 -9.67 12.93
CA ALA A 124 -8.71 -11.06 13.11
C ALA A 124 -7.22 -11.18 13.50
N LEU A 125 -6.35 -10.29 12.98
CA LEU A 125 -4.96 -10.18 13.43
C LEU A 125 -4.85 -9.63 14.85
N ALA A 126 -5.68 -8.64 15.21
CA ALA A 126 -5.67 -8.03 16.53
C ALA A 126 -6.19 -8.97 17.62
N SER A 127 -7.21 -9.78 17.31
CA SER A 127 -7.78 -10.80 18.19
C SER A 127 -6.97 -12.11 18.19
N ARG A 128 -6.00 -12.24 17.28
CA ARG A 128 -5.17 -13.45 17.07
C ARG A 128 -5.99 -14.67 16.67
N GLU A 129 -7.09 -14.45 15.95
CA GLU A 129 -7.81 -15.50 15.24
C GLU A 129 -6.99 -16.04 14.06
N ILE A 130 -6.17 -15.17 13.47
CA ILE A 130 -5.15 -15.52 12.49
C ILE A 130 -3.78 -15.12 13.02
N ASP A 131 -2.82 -16.03 12.92
CA ASP A 131 -1.43 -15.77 13.29
C ASP A 131 -0.70 -15.07 12.14
N GLY A 132 0.09 -14.05 12.49
CA GLY A 132 1.10 -13.53 11.58
C GLY A 132 2.24 -14.53 11.42
N GLU A 133 2.86 -14.54 10.25
CA GLU A 133 4.05 -15.36 10.04
C GLU A 133 5.25 -14.71 10.74
N ASN A 134 5.97 -15.51 11.52
CA ASN A 134 7.28 -15.14 12.07
C ASN A 134 8.34 -15.73 11.15
N GLY A 135 9.01 -14.89 10.38
CA GLY A 135 9.97 -15.41 9.41
C GLY A 135 10.79 -14.33 8.73
N VAL A 136 12.09 -14.61 8.60
CA VAL A 136 12.91 -13.96 7.59
C VAL A 136 12.51 -14.58 6.26
N VAL A 137 11.66 -13.90 5.50
CA VAL A 137 11.39 -14.30 4.11
C VAL A 137 12.74 -14.20 3.38
N PRO A 138 13.30 -15.31 2.86
CA PRO A 138 14.53 -15.25 2.12
C PRO A 138 14.35 -14.30 0.92
N SER A 139 15.33 -13.43 0.69
CA SER A 139 15.28 -12.42 -0.38
C SER A 139 15.32 -13.01 -1.79
N ARG A 140 15.38 -14.34 -1.92
CA ARG A 140 15.45 -15.05 -3.19
C ARG A 140 14.29 -16.03 -3.28
N ALA A 141 13.45 -15.82 -4.30
CA ALA A 141 12.45 -16.76 -4.71
C ALA A 141 13.05 -17.77 -5.70
N VAL A 142 12.52 -19.00 -5.69
CA VAL A 142 12.76 -20.01 -6.73
C VAL A 142 11.45 -20.21 -7.47
N PHE A 143 11.48 -20.10 -8.80
CA PHE A 143 10.31 -20.36 -9.63
C PHE A 143 10.27 -21.85 -9.98
N VAL A 144 9.21 -22.53 -9.57
CA VAL A 144 9.02 -23.97 -9.79
C VAL A 144 7.94 -24.16 -10.86
N PHE A 145 8.31 -24.79 -11.98
CA PHE A 145 7.40 -25.05 -13.11
C PHE A 145 7.06 -26.54 -13.14
N PRO A 146 5.93 -26.96 -12.53
CA PRO A 146 5.52 -28.37 -12.56
C PRO A 146 5.12 -28.79 -13.98
N GLY A 147 5.13 -30.11 -14.22
CA GLY A 147 4.63 -30.68 -15.47
C GLY A 147 3.10 -30.73 -15.53
N GLN A 148 2.59 -31.67 -16.32
CA GLN A 148 1.15 -31.87 -16.53
C GLN A 148 0.41 -32.31 -15.24
N GLY A 149 -0.81 -31.79 -15.01
CA GLY A 149 -1.68 -32.20 -13.90
C GLY A 149 -2.37 -31.07 -13.13
N SER A 150 -1.93 -29.82 -13.31
CA SER A 150 -2.50 -28.64 -12.63
C SER A 150 -3.55 -27.88 -13.44
N GLN A 151 -3.83 -28.29 -14.67
CA GLN A 151 -4.77 -27.59 -15.54
C GLN A 151 -6.23 -27.75 -15.07
N TRP A 152 -7.04 -26.70 -15.26
CA TRP A 152 -8.47 -26.68 -14.98
C TRP A 152 -9.21 -25.80 -15.99
N VAL A 153 -10.51 -26.05 -16.18
CA VAL A 153 -11.32 -25.32 -17.18
C VAL A 153 -11.49 -23.87 -16.77
N GLY A 154 -11.05 -22.93 -17.61
CA GLY A 154 -11.06 -21.50 -17.31
C GLY A 154 -9.81 -21.00 -16.60
N MET A 155 -8.76 -21.82 -16.50
CA MET A 155 -7.46 -21.35 -16.02
C MET A 155 -7.02 -20.10 -16.80
N ALA A 156 -6.39 -19.15 -16.10
CA ALA A 156 -5.91 -17.88 -16.65
C ALA A 156 -6.97 -16.89 -17.17
N ALA A 157 -8.24 -17.27 -17.35
CA ALA A 157 -9.27 -16.36 -17.88
C ALA A 157 -9.40 -15.06 -17.07
N GLY A 158 -9.50 -15.16 -15.74
CA GLY A 158 -9.55 -13.97 -14.89
C GLY A 158 -8.28 -13.10 -14.96
N LEU A 159 -7.11 -13.69 -15.21
CA LEU A 159 -5.86 -12.93 -15.35
C LEU A 159 -5.73 -12.28 -16.73
N LEU A 160 -6.29 -12.89 -17.79
CA LEU A 160 -6.42 -12.26 -19.10
C LEU A 160 -7.27 -10.98 -19.01
N ASP A 161 -8.34 -11.00 -18.22
CA ASP A 161 -9.22 -9.85 -18.06
C ASP A 161 -8.66 -8.77 -17.11
N SER A 162 -7.97 -9.17 -16.03
CA SER A 162 -7.58 -8.26 -14.93
C SER A 162 -6.10 -7.84 -14.92
N SER A 163 -5.22 -8.51 -15.66
CA SER A 163 -3.78 -8.21 -15.70
C SER A 163 -3.31 -7.94 -17.14
N PRO A 164 -3.12 -6.66 -17.51
CA PRO A 164 -2.61 -6.28 -18.82
C PRO A 164 -1.26 -6.93 -19.15
N GLU A 165 -0.36 -7.05 -18.16
CA GLU A 165 0.94 -7.71 -18.32
C GLU A 165 0.81 -9.21 -18.60
N PHE A 166 -0.13 -9.88 -17.93
CA PHE A 166 -0.38 -11.30 -18.17
C PHE A 166 -0.93 -11.51 -19.58
N ALA A 167 -1.94 -10.73 -19.98
CA ALA A 167 -2.53 -10.78 -21.32
C ALA A 167 -1.48 -10.55 -22.41
N ARG A 168 -0.67 -9.51 -22.26
CA ARG A 168 0.43 -9.20 -23.18
C ARG A 168 1.40 -10.37 -23.39
N VAL A 169 1.73 -11.11 -22.32
CA VAL A 169 2.63 -12.28 -22.42
C VAL A 169 1.94 -13.47 -23.08
N ILE A 170 0.63 -13.65 -22.88
CA ILE A 170 -0.13 -14.69 -23.59
C ILE A 170 -0.19 -14.39 -25.09
N ASP A 171 -0.43 -13.15 -25.49
CA ASP A 171 -0.42 -12.74 -26.90
C ASP A 171 0.95 -12.96 -27.57
N GLU A 172 2.05 -12.73 -26.83
CA GLU A 172 3.41 -13.07 -27.26
C GLU A 172 3.57 -14.57 -27.48
N CYS A 173 3.03 -15.39 -26.57
CA CYS A 173 3.06 -16.84 -26.69
C CYS A 173 2.24 -17.33 -27.89
N GLU A 174 1.04 -16.78 -28.11
CA GLU A 174 0.19 -17.09 -29.26
C GLU A 174 0.94 -16.80 -30.57
N THR A 175 1.52 -15.61 -30.68
CA THR A 175 2.30 -15.20 -31.85
C THR A 175 3.48 -16.15 -32.11
N ALA A 176 4.19 -16.56 -31.06
CA ALA A 176 5.34 -17.46 -31.17
C ALA A 176 4.95 -18.89 -31.55
N LEU A 177 3.77 -19.35 -31.12
CA LEU A 177 3.29 -20.72 -31.35
C LEU A 177 2.50 -20.87 -32.66
N ALA A 178 1.92 -19.79 -33.20
CA ALA A 178 1.10 -19.80 -34.41
C ALA A 178 1.69 -20.58 -35.62
N PRO A 179 3.02 -20.62 -35.87
CA PRO A 179 3.57 -21.44 -36.95
C PRO A 179 3.53 -22.96 -36.71
N PHE A 180 3.30 -23.40 -35.47
CA PHE A 180 3.41 -24.80 -35.05
C PHE A 180 2.07 -25.43 -34.66
N VAL A 181 1.02 -24.63 -34.51
CA VAL A 181 -0.32 -25.05 -34.06
C VAL A 181 -1.41 -24.42 -34.95
N ASP A 182 -2.60 -25.00 -34.96
CA ASP A 182 -3.74 -24.61 -35.80
C ASP A 182 -5.00 -24.23 -35.01
N TRP A 183 -4.85 -24.06 -33.69
CA TRP A 183 -5.86 -23.52 -32.78
C TRP A 183 -5.65 -22.03 -32.53
#